data_AF-A0A2W2A7T6-F1
#
_entry.id   AF-A0A2W2A7T6-F1
#
_cell.length_a   1.000
_cell.length_b   1.000
_cell.length_c   1.000
_cell.angle_alpha   90.00
_cell.angle_beta   90.00
_cell.angle_gamma   90.00
#
_symmetry.space_group_name_H-M   'P 1'
#
loop_
_entity.id
_entity.type
_entity.pdbx_description
1 polymer ?
#
loop_
_entity_poly.entity_id
_entity_poly.type
_entity_poly.pdbx_seq_one_letter_code
_entity_poly.pdbx_strand_id
1 'polypeptide(L)'
;MKKILLAVAALAIAFLVAFQKQKSATPHVGTSSTAHSETSVKTVSNGSEDFETGHKTSYADGEISLESGNWQFTNALLGSSDRDHKNGHQGVRLQKDGSVTTLFDQSGVTTVSITHALYGEDAPATWELRCSTDGGNAWKNAGNVQTTSTAPSIATFSIKEKGNLRFQIHSLSGTRINIDDFSVNGKTVANSSSNTAEAKVTKATGQATHSIAGRDDNMTLGNPSKATTNEANADNYLMVKKQYTLSYNSSKGMANWVSWHLSAAWRGDAERCNCFTPDESLPASFTKIATSNYIRTGFDRGHLCPSDDRTATAEDNAATFLMTNMSPQAPILNQQTWESLESYCRSLLSDGKEMYIIAGGYGTGGSGSNGGNNNSIANGKINVPSHFWKIVVILPVGENDLSRINADTKIIAVDMPNQQDVNQHNWQYYQTTIDKLEAATGYDFLSNVPVEVQKVLEAK
;
A
#
# COMPACT_ATOMS: atom_id res chain seq x y z
N MET A 1 -37.24 23.34 69.01
CA MET A 1 -37.64 24.43 68.10
C MET A 1 -37.87 23.83 66.70
N LYS A 2 -38.98 24.25 66.09
CA LYS A 2 -39.60 23.88 64.79
C LYS A 2 -38.64 23.48 63.65
N LYS A 3 -38.98 22.69 62.63
CA LYS A 3 -39.95 21.61 62.33
C LYS A 3 -39.61 21.21 60.87
N ILE A 4 -39.44 19.90 60.60
CA ILE A 4 -40.04 19.10 59.51
C ILE A 4 -39.74 19.52 58.04
N LEU A 5 -39.51 18.71 56.99
CA LEU A 5 -39.27 17.29 56.63
C LEU A 5 -39.91 17.14 55.22
N LEU A 6 -39.18 16.54 54.27
CA LEU A 6 -39.63 15.72 53.10
C LEU A 6 -40.60 16.31 52.04
N ALA A 7 -40.30 16.08 50.74
CA ALA A 7 -40.84 14.92 49.99
C ALA A 7 -40.48 14.95 48.49
N VAL A 8 -40.36 13.74 47.93
CA VAL A 8 -40.11 13.34 46.54
C VAL A 8 -41.44 13.19 45.78
N ALA A 9 -41.50 13.47 44.47
CA ALA A 9 -42.33 12.72 43.50
C ALA A 9 -42.01 13.11 42.04
N ALA A 10 -41.97 12.10 41.17
CA ALA A 10 -41.99 12.18 39.71
C ALA A 10 -43.38 11.76 39.19
N LEU A 11 -43.90 12.40 38.12
CA LEU A 11 -44.52 11.77 36.93
C LEU A 11 -45.18 12.78 35.96
N ALA A 12 -44.88 12.61 34.66
CA ALA A 12 -45.73 12.57 33.46
C ALA A 12 -46.73 13.70 33.04
N ILE A 13 -46.47 14.20 31.80
CA ILE A 13 -47.35 14.38 30.61
C ILE A 13 -48.56 15.35 30.65
N ALA A 14 -48.54 16.41 29.81
CA ALA A 14 -49.46 16.60 28.65
C ALA A 14 -49.40 18.00 28.00
N PHE A 15 -49.25 18.00 26.67
CA PHE A 15 -49.75 18.89 25.59
C PHE A 15 -50.23 20.35 25.88
N LEU A 16 -49.72 21.29 25.08
CA LEU A 16 -50.56 22.24 24.32
C LEU A 16 -49.86 22.77 23.05
N VAL A 17 -50.66 22.90 21.98
CA VAL A 17 -50.33 23.25 20.59
C VAL A 17 -50.74 24.72 20.31
N ALA A 18 -49.99 25.45 19.47
CA ALA A 18 -50.43 26.51 18.53
C ALA A 18 -49.19 27.31 18.03
N PHE A 19 -49.05 27.85 16.81
CA PHE A 19 -49.76 27.78 15.52
C PHE A 19 -48.79 28.33 14.44
N GLN A 20 -49.10 28.04 13.17
CA GLN A 20 -48.33 28.17 11.93
C GLN A 20 -47.97 29.60 11.46
N LYS A 21 -47.01 29.67 10.50
CA LYS A 21 -47.22 30.46 9.28
C LYS A 21 -46.55 29.82 8.05
N GLN A 22 -47.38 29.33 7.12
CA GLN A 22 -47.02 28.93 5.76
C GLN A 22 -46.74 30.16 4.88
N LYS A 23 -45.90 29.99 3.86
CA LYS A 23 -45.94 30.79 2.62
C LYS A 23 -46.06 29.85 1.41
N SER A 24 -47.02 30.20 0.57
CA SER A 24 -47.53 29.45 -0.56
C SER A 24 -46.64 29.47 -1.80
N ALA A 25 -46.77 28.41 -2.60
CA ALA A 25 -46.27 28.28 -3.96
C ALA A 25 -47.26 28.86 -4.99
N THR A 26 -46.76 29.22 -6.17
CA THR A 26 -47.47 29.25 -7.47
C THR A 26 -46.44 29.07 -8.61
N PRO A 27 -46.85 28.66 -9.83
CA PRO A 27 -46.26 27.50 -10.52
C PRO A 27 -45.54 27.86 -11.83
N HIS A 28 -44.69 26.96 -12.35
CA HIS A 28 -44.49 26.88 -13.80
C HIS A 28 -44.03 25.49 -14.29
N VAL A 29 -44.90 24.91 -15.11
CA VAL A 29 -44.69 24.09 -16.33
C VAL A 29 -43.66 22.96 -16.30
N GLY A 30 -44.20 21.74 -16.37
CA GLY A 30 -43.44 20.54 -16.67
C GLY A 30 -43.04 20.47 -18.15
N THR A 31 -41.81 19.99 -18.35
CA THR A 31 -41.38 19.33 -19.58
C THR A 31 -40.80 17.99 -19.19
N SER A 32 -41.37 16.94 -19.78
CA SER A 32 -40.91 15.56 -19.71
C SER A 32 -39.45 15.45 -20.13
N SER A 33 -38.63 14.86 -19.27
CA SER A 33 -37.30 14.37 -19.63
C SER A 33 -37.24 12.90 -19.24
N THR A 34 -37.20 12.06 -20.27
CA THR A 34 -36.91 10.63 -20.28
C THR A 34 -35.85 10.24 -19.25
N ALA A 35 -36.20 9.27 -18.40
CA ALA A 35 -35.24 8.54 -17.60
C ALA A 35 -34.26 7.81 -18.53
N HIS A 36 -33.02 8.28 -18.58
CA HIS A 36 -31.90 7.45 -18.98
C HIS A 36 -31.34 6.83 -17.70
N SER A 37 -31.56 5.53 -17.57
CA SER A 37 -30.82 4.66 -16.67
C SER A 37 -29.34 4.76 -17.08
N GLU A 38 -28.60 5.66 -16.44
CA GLU A 38 -27.14 5.61 -16.48
C GLU A 38 -26.71 4.39 -15.66
N THR A 39 -26.46 3.29 -16.37
CA THR A 39 -25.69 2.17 -15.86
C THR A 39 -24.29 2.71 -15.56
N SER A 40 -24.05 3.02 -14.29
CA SER A 40 -22.74 3.41 -13.79
C SER A 40 -21.75 2.27 -14.04
N VAL A 41 -20.92 2.41 -15.08
CA VAL A 41 -19.77 1.54 -15.27
C VAL A 41 -18.75 1.93 -14.21
N LYS A 42 -18.79 1.24 -13.06
CA LYS A 42 -17.68 1.22 -12.10
C LYS A 42 -16.48 0.59 -12.81
N THR A 43 -15.53 1.41 -13.21
CA THR A 43 -14.19 0.95 -13.57
C THR A 43 -13.52 0.43 -12.31
N VAL A 44 -13.40 -0.89 -12.28
CA VAL A 44 -12.79 -1.72 -11.26
C VAL A 44 -11.26 -1.56 -11.27
N SER A 45 -10.64 -1.35 -10.11
CA SER A 45 -9.19 -1.23 -9.89
C SER A 45 -8.48 -2.58 -9.98
N ASN A 46 -7.19 -2.53 -10.35
CA ASN A 46 -6.14 -3.56 -10.40
C ASN A 46 -6.54 -4.97 -9.95
N GLY A 47 -6.25 -5.98 -10.78
CA GLY A 47 -6.62 -7.39 -10.65
C GLY A 47 -6.16 -8.18 -9.40
N SER A 48 -5.89 -7.52 -8.27
CA SER A 48 -5.69 -8.16 -6.96
C SER A 48 -6.81 -7.77 -5.97
N GLU A 49 -7.22 -8.70 -5.13
CA GLU A 49 -8.28 -8.59 -4.13
C GLU A 49 -7.78 -9.11 -2.79
N ASP A 50 -7.81 -8.29 -1.76
CA ASP A 50 -7.44 -8.64 -0.38
C ASP A 50 -8.66 -9.06 0.46
N PHE A 51 -9.88 -8.97 -0.08
CA PHE A 51 -11.14 -9.31 0.57
C PHE A 51 -11.46 -8.49 1.82
N GLU A 52 -10.71 -7.42 2.08
CA GLU A 52 -10.86 -6.60 3.29
C GLU A 52 -12.02 -5.61 3.20
N THR A 53 -12.54 -5.40 1.99
CA THR A 53 -13.72 -4.57 1.74
C THR A 53 -15.00 -5.41 1.64
N GLY A 54 -16.15 -4.77 1.75
CA GLY A 54 -17.44 -5.46 1.68
C GLY A 54 -17.82 -6.22 2.96
N HIS A 55 -19.02 -6.80 2.93
CA HIS A 55 -19.57 -7.51 4.09
C HIS A 55 -20.49 -8.64 3.63
N LYS A 56 -20.15 -9.87 3.99
CA LYS A 56 -20.99 -11.05 3.75
C LYS A 56 -20.72 -12.11 4.81
N THR A 57 -21.59 -12.19 5.81
CA THR A 57 -21.40 -13.06 6.99
C THR A 57 -22.18 -14.36 6.93
N SER A 58 -22.88 -14.64 5.81
CA SER A 58 -23.64 -15.87 5.60
C SER A 58 -23.14 -16.62 4.37
N TYR A 59 -23.35 -17.94 4.34
CA TYR A 59 -22.97 -18.80 3.19
C TYR A 59 -23.96 -18.73 2.02
N ALA A 60 -25.13 -18.11 2.19
CA ALA A 60 -26.12 -18.00 1.12
C ALA A 60 -25.54 -17.29 -0.10
N ASP A 61 -25.88 -17.75 -1.30
CA ASP A 61 -25.34 -17.18 -2.54
C ASP A 61 -25.60 -15.67 -2.64
N GLY A 62 -24.60 -14.92 -3.08
CA GLY A 62 -24.74 -13.48 -3.21
C GLY A 62 -23.56 -12.83 -3.93
N GLU A 63 -23.90 -11.81 -4.71
CA GLU A 63 -22.93 -10.88 -5.28
C GLU A 63 -22.50 -9.86 -4.22
N ILE A 64 -21.21 -9.57 -4.17
CA ILE A 64 -20.64 -8.53 -3.33
C ILE A 64 -19.75 -7.62 -4.16
N SER A 65 -19.85 -6.31 -3.90
CA SER A 65 -18.88 -5.34 -4.41
C SER A 65 -17.69 -5.28 -3.47
N LEU A 66 -16.55 -5.72 -3.96
CA LEU A 66 -15.25 -5.57 -3.33
C LEU A 66 -14.44 -4.50 -4.04
N GLU A 67 -13.23 -4.25 -3.56
CA GLU A 67 -12.30 -3.24 -4.11
C GLU A 67 -11.88 -3.60 -5.53
N SER A 68 -11.54 -4.88 -5.79
CA SER A 68 -11.26 -5.38 -7.13
C SER A 68 -12.51 -5.61 -7.98
N GLY A 69 -13.68 -5.13 -7.57
CA GLY A 69 -14.92 -5.23 -8.35
C GLY A 69 -15.93 -6.21 -7.79
N ASN A 70 -16.92 -6.57 -8.62
CA ASN A 70 -18.00 -7.42 -8.15
C ASN A 70 -17.59 -8.90 -8.21
N TRP A 71 -17.89 -9.63 -7.14
CA TRP A 71 -17.64 -11.05 -7.02
C TRP A 71 -18.92 -11.79 -6.65
N GLN A 72 -19.14 -12.94 -7.28
CA GLN A 72 -20.18 -13.87 -6.89
C GLN A 72 -19.62 -14.86 -5.86
N PHE A 73 -20.24 -14.91 -4.69
CA PHE A 73 -19.94 -15.86 -3.63
C PHE A 73 -21.06 -16.90 -3.58
N THR A 74 -20.70 -18.18 -3.74
CA THR A 74 -21.62 -19.31 -3.63
C THR A 74 -21.10 -20.26 -2.56
N ASN A 75 -21.91 -20.56 -1.55
CA ASN A 75 -21.49 -21.30 -0.36
C ASN A 75 -20.16 -20.76 0.26
N ALA A 76 -20.03 -19.44 0.30
CA ALA A 76 -18.84 -18.73 0.74
C ALA A 76 -19.23 -17.49 1.55
N LEU A 77 -18.37 -17.04 2.46
CA LEU A 77 -18.56 -15.81 3.23
C LEU A 77 -17.22 -15.10 3.46
N LEU A 78 -17.27 -13.83 3.87
CA LEU A 78 -16.13 -13.10 4.42
C LEU A 78 -16.07 -13.35 5.93
N GLY A 79 -15.04 -14.05 6.37
CA GLY A 79 -14.86 -14.56 7.73
C GLY A 79 -13.78 -13.79 8.48
N SER A 80 -14.11 -13.32 9.68
CA SER A 80 -13.22 -12.54 10.54
C SER A 80 -12.90 -13.20 11.88
N SER A 81 -13.35 -14.44 12.12
CA SER A 81 -13.12 -15.12 13.39
C SER A 81 -11.67 -15.51 13.60
N ASP A 82 -11.29 -15.85 14.83
CA ASP A 82 -9.93 -16.32 15.17
C ASP A 82 -9.55 -17.64 14.48
N ARG A 83 -10.55 -18.39 14.01
CA ARG A 83 -10.35 -19.60 13.21
C ARG A 83 -10.14 -19.32 11.72
N ASP A 84 -10.43 -18.09 11.27
CA ASP A 84 -10.11 -17.67 9.92
C ASP A 84 -8.66 -17.22 9.88
N HIS A 85 -7.86 -17.97 9.12
CA HIS A 85 -6.52 -17.53 8.76
C HIS A 85 -6.64 -16.58 7.59
N LYS A 86 -6.26 -15.33 7.85
CA LYS A 86 -6.50 -14.16 7.01
C LYS A 86 -5.37 -13.16 7.20
N ASN A 87 -5.15 -12.32 6.20
CA ASN A 87 -4.16 -11.26 6.20
C ASN A 87 -4.84 -9.89 6.35
N GLY A 88 -5.32 -9.62 7.56
CA GLY A 88 -6.07 -8.40 7.87
C GLY A 88 -7.28 -8.69 8.74
N HIS A 89 -8.42 -8.06 8.44
CA HIS A 89 -9.63 -8.15 9.24
C HIS A 89 -10.54 -9.30 8.79
N GLN A 90 -10.58 -9.65 7.51
CA GLN A 90 -11.43 -10.72 7.00
C GLN A 90 -10.83 -11.39 5.76
N GLY A 91 -11.00 -12.70 5.65
CA GLY A 91 -10.65 -13.45 4.44
C GLY A 91 -11.85 -14.27 3.96
N VAL A 92 -11.76 -14.84 2.76
CA VAL A 92 -12.82 -15.74 2.28
C VAL A 92 -12.78 -17.03 3.07
N ARG A 93 -13.93 -17.40 3.63
CA ARG A 93 -14.18 -18.75 4.15
C ARG A 93 -15.08 -19.49 3.18
N LEU A 94 -14.50 -20.45 2.48
CA LEU A 94 -15.14 -21.22 1.43
C LEU A 94 -15.54 -22.61 1.93
N GLN A 95 -16.79 -23.03 1.75
CA GLN A 95 -17.21 -24.40 2.06
C GLN A 95 -17.02 -25.35 0.88
N LYS A 96 -17.15 -26.66 1.16
CA LYS A 96 -17.27 -27.70 0.15
C LYS A 96 -18.28 -27.31 -0.95
N ASP A 97 -17.89 -27.54 -2.19
CA ASP A 97 -18.67 -27.25 -3.41
C ASP A 97 -19.02 -25.75 -3.57
N GLY A 98 -18.42 -24.88 -2.75
CA GLY A 98 -18.53 -23.43 -2.85
C GLY A 98 -17.56 -22.84 -3.87
N SER A 99 -17.86 -21.62 -4.29
CA SER A 99 -16.94 -20.83 -5.11
C SER A 99 -16.97 -19.34 -4.80
N VAL A 100 -15.87 -18.67 -5.13
CA VAL A 100 -15.82 -17.21 -5.31
C VAL A 100 -15.37 -16.91 -6.74
N THR A 101 -16.14 -16.07 -7.44
CA THR A 101 -16.02 -15.86 -8.89
C THR A 101 -15.95 -14.37 -9.22
N THR A 102 -14.97 -13.95 -10.01
CA THR A 102 -14.89 -12.57 -10.53
C THR A 102 -16.04 -12.32 -11.51
N LEU A 103 -16.80 -11.24 -11.36
CA LEU A 103 -17.84 -10.82 -12.31
C LEU A 103 -17.36 -9.79 -13.33
N PHE A 104 -16.04 -9.67 -13.47
CA PHE A 104 -15.33 -8.82 -14.42
C PHE A 104 -14.22 -9.63 -15.09
N ASP A 105 -13.80 -9.19 -16.27
CA ASP A 105 -12.78 -9.86 -17.06
C ASP A 105 -11.41 -9.20 -16.90
N GLN A 106 -10.35 -10.00 -16.98
CA GLN A 106 -8.97 -9.56 -16.88
C GLN A 106 -8.18 -10.08 -18.08
N SER A 107 -7.44 -9.22 -18.77
CA SER A 107 -6.73 -9.58 -20.00
C SER A 107 -5.22 -9.71 -19.77
N GLY A 108 -4.53 -10.46 -20.62
CA GLY A 108 -3.07 -10.55 -20.60
C GLY A 108 -2.48 -11.37 -19.45
N VAL A 109 -3.32 -12.08 -18.68
CA VAL A 109 -2.88 -12.84 -17.50
C VAL A 109 -1.87 -13.92 -17.85
N THR A 110 -0.80 -13.99 -17.07
CA THR A 110 0.26 -14.99 -17.12
C THR A 110 0.34 -15.81 -15.85
N THR A 111 0.08 -15.22 -14.68
CA THR A 111 0.04 -15.93 -13.41
C THR A 111 -1.07 -15.43 -12.50
N VAL A 112 -1.57 -16.32 -11.65
CA VAL A 112 -2.49 -15.99 -10.55
C VAL A 112 -1.89 -16.55 -9.27
N SER A 113 -1.84 -15.76 -8.20
CA SER A 113 -1.36 -16.17 -6.88
C SER A 113 -2.44 -15.97 -5.84
N ILE A 114 -2.58 -16.91 -4.90
CA ILE A 114 -3.66 -16.94 -3.92
C ILE A 114 -3.11 -17.46 -2.59
N THR A 115 -3.30 -16.70 -1.50
CA THR A 115 -3.02 -17.18 -0.15
C THR A 115 -4.13 -18.15 0.30
N HIS A 116 -3.73 -19.26 0.92
CA HIS A 116 -4.68 -20.24 1.44
C HIS A 116 -4.20 -20.91 2.72
N ALA A 117 -5.15 -21.34 3.55
CA ALA A 117 -4.91 -22.09 4.78
C ALA A 117 -6.15 -22.92 5.15
N LEU A 118 -5.97 -23.90 6.05
CA LEU A 118 -7.08 -24.62 6.66
C LEU A 118 -7.91 -23.69 7.55
N TYR A 119 -9.22 -23.89 7.65
CA TYR A 119 -10.03 -23.15 8.62
C TYR A 119 -9.89 -23.76 10.03
N GLY A 120 -9.18 -23.08 10.93
CA GLY A 120 -8.80 -23.64 12.24
C GLY A 120 -8.15 -25.02 12.07
N GLU A 121 -8.71 -26.05 12.69
CA GLU A 121 -8.21 -27.43 12.60
C GLU A 121 -9.02 -28.34 11.65
N ASP A 122 -9.77 -27.74 10.71
CA ASP A 122 -10.53 -28.54 9.73
C ASP A 122 -9.59 -29.44 8.90
N ALA A 123 -10.09 -30.60 8.45
CA ALA A 123 -9.30 -31.57 7.70
C ALA A 123 -8.82 -31.02 6.34
N PRO A 124 -7.75 -31.59 5.75
CA PRO A 124 -7.25 -31.21 4.44
C PRO A 124 -8.35 -31.10 3.37
N ALA A 125 -8.20 -30.09 2.51
CA ALA A 125 -9.20 -29.74 1.52
C ALA A 125 -8.53 -29.48 0.16
N THR A 126 -9.19 -29.90 -0.91
CA THR A 126 -8.73 -29.69 -2.28
C THR A 126 -9.61 -28.63 -2.93
N TRP A 127 -8.99 -27.69 -3.65
CA TRP A 127 -9.67 -26.69 -4.44
C TRP A 127 -8.94 -26.50 -5.77
N GLU A 128 -9.57 -25.81 -6.70
CA GLU A 128 -8.98 -25.49 -7.99
C GLU A 128 -9.21 -24.03 -8.36
N LEU A 129 -8.26 -23.49 -9.10
CA LEU A 129 -8.47 -22.27 -9.85
C LEU A 129 -9.02 -22.65 -11.21
N ARG A 130 -10.12 -22.02 -11.61
CA ARG A 130 -10.69 -22.10 -12.96
C ARG A 130 -10.59 -20.76 -13.65
N CYS A 131 -10.49 -20.81 -14.98
CA CYS A 131 -10.55 -19.63 -15.83
C CYS A 131 -11.63 -19.81 -16.91
N SER A 132 -12.22 -18.69 -17.35
CA SER A 132 -13.21 -18.66 -18.42
C SER A 132 -12.83 -17.60 -19.45
N THR A 133 -12.92 -17.93 -20.73
CA THR A 133 -12.66 -17.04 -21.87
C THR A 133 -13.95 -16.47 -22.49
N ASP A 134 -15.12 -16.81 -21.94
CA ASP A 134 -16.44 -16.53 -22.51
C ASP A 134 -17.39 -15.86 -21.51
N GLY A 135 -16.83 -15.11 -20.55
CA GLY A 135 -17.61 -14.36 -19.57
C GLY A 135 -18.26 -15.24 -18.49
N GLY A 136 -17.71 -16.42 -18.22
CA GLY A 136 -18.18 -17.33 -17.17
C GLY A 136 -19.21 -18.37 -17.62
N ASN A 137 -19.44 -18.53 -18.94
CA ASN A 137 -20.35 -19.54 -19.46
C ASN A 137 -19.72 -20.94 -19.45
N ALA A 138 -18.42 -21.04 -19.73
CA ALA A 138 -17.63 -22.26 -19.63
C ALA A 138 -16.35 -22.03 -18.82
N TRP A 139 -15.95 -23.03 -18.05
CA TRP A 139 -14.81 -22.96 -17.12
C TRP A 139 -13.78 -24.05 -17.42
N LYS A 140 -12.51 -23.67 -17.49
CA LYS A 140 -11.35 -24.56 -17.64
C LYS A 140 -10.53 -24.55 -16.36
N ASN A 141 -10.09 -25.71 -15.92
CA ASN A 141 -9.21 -25.83 -14.76
C ASN A 141 -7.79 -25.31 -15.10
N ALA A 142 -7.29 -24.37 -14.29
CA ALA A 142 -5.96 -23.78 -14.37
C ALA A 142 -4.94 -24.41 -13.39
N GLY A 143 -5.41 -25.14 -12.38
CA GLY A 143 -4.63 -25.99 -11.50
C GLY A 143 -5.41 -26.36 -10.23
N ASN A 144 -4.95 -27.42 -9.55
CA ASN A 144 -5.51 -27.90 -8.29
C ASN A 144 -4.50 -27.70 -7.15
N VAL A 145 -5.01 -27.39 -5.97
CA VAL A 145 -4.24 -27.23 -4.74
C VAL A 145 -4.88 -28.08 -3.66
N GLN A 146 -4.04 -28.74 -2.85
CA GLN A 146 -4.46 -29.35 -1.61
C GLN A 146 -3.90 -28.54 -0.45
N THR A 147 -4.78 -27.96 0.35
CA THR A 147 -4.42 -27.24 1.56
C THR A 147 -4.38 -28.22 2.73
N THR A 148 -3.25 -28.29 3.42
CA THR A 148 -2.98 -29.24 4.52
C THR A 148 -2.48 -28.57 5.80
N SER A 149 -2.24 -27.26 5.76
CA SER A 149 -1.61 -26.48 6.83
C SER A 149 -2.53 -25.35 7.29
N THR A 150 -2.47 -25.06 8.59
CA THR A 150 -3.07 -23.87 9.21
C THR A 150 -2.21 -22.62 9.01
N ALA A 151 -0.90 -22.79 8.79
CA ALA A 151 -0.04 -21.69 8.41
C ALA A 151 -0.36 -21.25 6.96
N PRO A 152 -0.56 -19.95 6.70
CA PRO A 152 -0.81 -19.42 5.36
C PRO A 152 0.28 -19.81 4.37
N SER A 153 -0.13 -20.22 3.17
CA SER A 153 0.76 -20.54 2.05
C SER A 153 0.21 -19.99 0.75
N ILE A 154 1.09 -19.63 -0.18
CA ILE A 154 0.69 -19.06 -1.47
C ILE A 154 0.70 -20.16 -2.54
N ALA A 155 -0.44 -20.36 -3.19
CA ALA A 155 -0.54 -21.13 -4.43
C ALA A 155 -0.32 -20.20 -5.62
N THR A 156 0.48 -20.63 -6.61
CA THR A 156 0.70 -19.87 -7.85
C THR A 156 0.38 -20.72 -9.07
N PHE A 157 -0.41 -20.17 -9.99
CA PHE A 157 -0.91 -20.82 -11.19
C PHE A 157 -0.39 -20.11 -12.43
N SER A 158 0.20 -20.85 -13.36
CA SER A 158 0.57 -20.31 -14.68
C SER A 158 -0.62 -20.38 -15.64
N ILE A 159 -1.11 -19.23 -16.09
CA ILE A 159 -2.28 -19.12 -16.94
C ILE A 159 -1.89 -19.23 -18.41
N LYS A 160 -2.36 -20.32 -19.03
CA LYS A 160 -2.10 -20.62 -20.45
C LYS A 160 -3.09 -19.95 -21.39
N GLU A 161 -4.34 -19.79 -20.93
CA GLU A 161 -5.42 -19.18 -21.71
C GLU A 161 -5.10 -17.71 -22.03
N LYS A 162 -5.63 -17.23 -23.15
CA LYS A 162 -5.39 -15.88 -23.67
C LYS A 162 -6.71 -15.17 -23.90
N GLY A 163 -6.65 -13.85 -23.98
CA GLY A 163 -7.83 -12.99 -24.11
C GLY A 163 -8.32 -12.50 -22.76
N ASN A 164 -9.60 -12.14 -22.70
CA ASN A 164 -10.29 -11.69 -21.50
C ASN A 164 -10.69 -12.90 -20.66
N LEU A 165 -10.23 -12.94 -19.41
CA LEU A 165 -10.38 -14.08 -18.52
C LEU A 165 -11.16 -13.71 -17.28
N ARG A 166 -12.15 -14.52 -16.92
CA ARG A 166 -12.71 -14.56 -15.55
C ARG A 166 -12.05 -15.66 -14.76
N PHE A 167 -11.98 -15.49 -13.45
CA PHE A 167 -11.45 -16.48 -12.53
C PHE A 167 -12.52 -16.96 -11.53
N GLN A 168 -12.41 -18.23 -11.17
CA GLN A 168 -13.22 -18.84 -10.13
C GLN A 168 -12.32 -19.70 -9.25
N ILE A 169 -12.39 -19.47 -7.95
CA ILE A 169 -11.80 -20.35 -6.93
C ILE A 169 -12.90 -21.30 -6.51
N HIS A 170 -12.73 -22.59 -6.73
CA HIS A 170 -13.77 -23.60 -6.52
C HIS A 170 -13.29 -24.70 -5.59
N SER A 171 -14.00 -24.91 -4.48
CA SER A 171 -13.70 -25.99 -3.53
C SER A 171 -14.18 -27.32 -4.08
N LEU A 172 -13.34 -28.36 -4.01
CA LEU A 172 -13.65 -29.72 -4.49
C LEU A 172 -13.88 -30.71 -3.35
N SER A 173 -13.16 -30.55 -2.24
CA SER A 173 -13.23 -31.44 -1.08
C SER A 173 -12.95 -30.69 0.22
N GLY A 174 -13.01 -31.41 1.35
CA GLY A 174 -12.87 -30.82 2.69
C GLY A 174 -14.18 -30.21 3.19
N THR A 175 -14.12 -29.60 4.38
CA THR A 175 -15.28 -28.93 4.99
C THR A 175 -15.24 -27.44 4.68
N ARG A 176 -14.14 -26.77 5.07
CA ARG A 176 -13.88 -25.35 4.80
C ARG A 176 -12.40 -25.10 4.54
N ILE A 177 -12.13 -24.07 3.75
CA ILE A 177 -10.82 -23.48 3.57
C ILE A 177 -10.89 -21.97 3.73
N ASN A 178 -9.77 -21.38 4.17
CA ASN A 178 -9.55 -19.96 4.06
C ASN A 178 -8.77 -19.66 2.79
N ILE A 179 -9.24 -18.63 2.10
CA ILE A 179 -8.64 -18.05 0.91
C ILE A 179 -8.46 -16.56 1.17
N ASP A 180 -7.31 -16.03 0.80
CA ASP A 180 -6.99 -14.62 0.96
C ASP A 180 -6.02 -14.16 -0.12
N ASP A 181 -5.81 -12.85 -0.23
CA ASP A 181 -4.83 -12.21 -1.14
C ASP A 181 -4.86 -12.82 -2.57
N PHE A 182 -5.97 -12.66 -3.30
CA PHE A 182 -6.04 -13.07 -4.71
C PHE A 182 -5.28 -12.06 -5.56
N SER A 183 -4.31 -12.49 -6.36
CA SER A 183 -3.50 -11.61 -7.19
C SER A 183 -3.36 -12.15 -8.61
N VAL A 184 -3.47 -11.28 -9.61
CA VAL A 184 -3.35 -11.59 -11.03
C VAL A 184 -2.20 -10.79 -11.63
N ASN A 185 -1.27 -11.48 -12.30
CA ASN A 185 -0.14 -10.86 -13.02
C ASN A 185 -0.18 -11.23 -14.50
N GLY A 186 0.22 -10.32 -15.38
CA GLY A 186 0.09 -10.51 -16.84
C GLY A 186 1.16 -9.82 -17.69
N LYS A 187 1.31 -10.30 -18.93
CA LYS A 187 2.09 -9.66 -20.00
C LYS A 187 1.12 -9.18 -21.06
N THR A 188 0.99 -7.87 -21.25
CA THR A 188 0.20 -7.31 -22.35
C THR A 188 0.78 -7.76 -23.68
N VAL A 189 0.10 -8.69 -24.36
CA VAL A 189 0.32 -8.95 -25.78
C VAL A 189 -0.46 -7.86 -26.52
N ALA A 190 0.27 -6.88 -27.09
CA ALA A 190 -0.31 -6.01 -28.09
C ALA A 190 -0.80 -6.89 -29.25
N ASN A 191 -2.11 -7.03 -29.40
CA ASN A 191 -2.69 -7.83 -30.47
C ASN A 191 -2.54 -7.05 -31.78
N SER A 192 -1.43 -7.24 -32.47
CA SER A 192 -1.22 -6.74 -33.83
C SER A 192 -1.95 -7.66 -34.81
N SER A 193 -3.21 -7.37 -35.11
CA SER A 193 -3.86 -7.85 -36.33
C SER A 193 -3.93 -6.70 -37.33
N SER A 194 -2.94 -6.68 -38.21
CA SER A 194 -2.97 -5.91 -39.45
C SER A 194 -4.10 -6.43 -40.33
N ASN A 195 -5.07 -5.59 -40.65
CA ASN A 195 -5.77 -5.67 -41.92
C ASN A 195 -6.07 -4.25 -42.42
N THR A 196 -5.54 -4.00 -43.62
CA THR A 196 -5.66 -2.83 -44.46
C THR A 196 -7.09 -2.65 -44.96
N ALA A 197 -7.70 -1.47 -44.74
CA ALA A 197 -8.50 -0.74 -45.74
C ALA A 197 -9.04 0.58 -45.15
N GLU A 198 -8.90 1.64 -45.93
CA GLU A 198 -9.39 2.99 -45.68
C GLU A 198 -10.93 3.04 -45.50
N ALA A 199 -11.41 3.75 -44.47
CA ALA A 199 -12.63 4.55 -44.57
C ALA A 199 -12.66 5.70 -43.53
N LYS A 200 -12.63 6.89 -44.10
CA LYS A 200 -12.80 8.28 -43.64
C LYS A 200 -13.86 8.56 -42.54
N VAL A 201 -13.54 9.56 -41.70
CA VAL A 201 -14.42 10.41 -40.83
C VAL A 201 -14.90 9.72 -39.54
N THR A 202 -14.58 10.14 -38.31
CA THR A 202 -14.67 11.48 -37.68
C THR A 202 -13.84 11.49 -36.39
N LYS A 203 -13.31 12.65 -35.98
CA LYS A 203 -12.63 12.85 -34.69
C LYS A 203 -13.51 12.40 -33.51
N ALA A 204 -13.15 11.30 -32.86
CA ALA A 204 -13.47 11.05 -31.47
C ALA A 204 -12.21 11.34 -30.65
N THR A 205 -12.30 12.31 -29.76
CA THR A 205 -11.29 12.63 -28.76
C THR A 205 -11.02 11.38 -27.92
N GLY A 206 -9.84 10.77 -28.11
CA GLY A 206 -9.38 9.64 -27.30
C GLY A 206 -9.22 10.07 -25.86
N GLN A 207 -10.13 9.63 -25.00
CA GLN A 207 -10.00 9.75 -23.57
C GLN A 207 -9.12 8.58 -23.12
N ALA A 208 -7.90 8.90 -22.67
CA ALA A 208 -6.96 7.93 -22.14
C ALA A 208 -7.62 7.17 -20.99
N THR A 209 -7.60 5.84 -21.05
CA THR A 209 -7.92 4.99 -19.91
C THR A 209 -6.82 5.21 -18.87
N HIS A 210 -7.07 6.12 -17.92
CA HIS A 210 -6.18 6.37 -16.79
C HIS A 210 -6.24 5.16 -15.85
N SER A 211 -5.13 4.44 -15.72
CA SER A 211 -4.86 3.52 -14.63
C SER A 211 -5.11 4.22 -13.29
N ILE A 212 -5.75 3.53 -12.34
CA ILE A 212 -6.01 4.05 -11.00
C ILE A 212 -4.75 3.82 -10.15
N ALA A 213 -4.32 4.84 -9.43
CA ALA A 213 -3.17 4.75 -8.53
C ALA A 213 -3.42 3.69 -7.43
N GLY A 214 -2.50 2.73 -7.27
CA GLY A 214 -2.60 1.65 -6.30
C GLY A 214 -1.77 1.87 -5.02
N ARG A 215 -1.89 0.95 -4.07
CA ARG A 215 -1.02 0.86 -2.87
C ARG A 215 -0.05 -0.31 -3.00
N ASP A 216 0.74 -0.28 -4.07
CA ASP A 216 1.59 -1.39 -4.48
C ASP A 216 2.73 -1.72 -3.48
N ASP A 217 3.29 -2.93 -3.62
CA ASP A 217 4.27 -3.48 -2.69
C ASP A 217 5.50 -2.56 -2.54
N ASN A 218 5.75 -2.13 -1.30
CA ASN A 218 6.89 -1.31 -0.91
C ASN A 218 8.25 -1.92 -1.27
N MET A 219 8.32 -3.23 -1.53
CA MET A 219 9.53 -3.97 -1.91
C MET A 219 9.60 -4.35 -3.39
N THR A 220 8.74 -3.77 -4.24
CA THR A 220 8.70 -4.05 -5.70
C THR A 220 10.09 -3.99 -6.34
N LEU A 221 10.91 -3.00 -5.96
CA LEU A 221 12.25 -2.78 -6.53
C LEU A 221 13.31 -3.76 -6.01
N GLY A 222 13.04 -4.52 -4.95
CA GLY A 222 13.99 -5.46 -4.36
C GLY A 222 14.37 -5.13 -2.92
N ASN A 223 15.27 -5.94 -2.36
CA ASN A 223 15.74 -5.84 -0.97
C ASN A 223 17.20 -5.37 -0.93
N PRO A 224 17.47 -4.06 -0.70
CA PRO A 224 18.78 -3.46 -0.95
C PRO A 224 19.95 -4.11 -0.21
N SER A 225 19.71 -4.55 1.01
CA SER A 225 20.75 -5.11 1.89
C SER A 225 20.56 -6.60 2.18
N LYS A 226 19.61 -7.26 1.49
CA LYS A 226 19.21 -8.65 1.78
C LYS A 226 18.83 -8.84 3.26
N ALA A 227 18.12 -7.85 3.81
CA ALA A 227 17.64 -7.88 5.19
C ALA A 227 16.70 -9.07 5.41
N THR A 228 16.72 -9.63 6.62
CA THR A 228 15.91 -10.80 6.99
C THR A 228 15.18 -10.57 8.30
N THR A 229 14.08 -11.30 8.53
CA THR A 229 13.32 -11.26 9.80
C THR A 229 13.96 -12.10 10.91
N ASN A 230 15.18 -12.58 10.72
CA ASN A 230 15.91 -13.35 11.73
C ASN A 230 16.56 -12.38 12.72
N GLU A 231 16.21 -12.49 14.01
CA GLU A 231 16.76 -11.62 15.07
C GLU A 231 18.29 -11.72 15.21
N ALA A 232 18.91 -12.82 14.76
CA ALA A 232 20.37 -12.94 14.70
C ALA A 232 21.00 -11.94 13.71
N ASN A 233 20.23 -11.42 12.76
CA ASN A 233 20.62 -10.37 11.82
C ASN A 233 20.25 -8.98 12.36
N ALA A 234 20.58 -8.71 13.63
CA ALA A 234 20.09 -7.56 14.38
C ALA A 234 20.41 -6.19 13.75
N ASP A 235 21.50 -6.09 12.99
CA ASP A 235 21.93 -4.86 12.33
C ASP A 235 21.42 -4.73 10.89
N ASN A 236 20.62 -5.69 10.42
CA ASN A 236 20.00 -5.72 9.11
C ASN A 236 18.66 -6.48 9.15
N TYR A 237 17.85 -6.14 10.16
CA TYR A 237 16.61 -6.82 10.50
C TYR A 237 15.44 -6.27 9.68
N LEU A 238 14.82 -7.10 8.85
CA LEU A 238 13.71 -6.70 7.99
C LEU A 238 12.44 -6.53 8.82
N MET A 239 11.81 -5.35 8.72
CA MET A 239 10.49 -5.08 9.25
C MET A 239 9.56 -4.66 8.11
N VAL A 240 8.50 -5.44 7.92
CA VAL A 240 7.47 -5.16 6.91
C VAL A 240 6.26 -4.55 7.61
N LYS A 241 5.82 -3.39 7.15
CA LYS A 241 4.57 -2.76 7.56
C LYS A 241 3.74 -2.47 6.31
N LYS A 242 2.43 -2.31 6.47
CA LYS A 242 1.54 -1.93 5.37
C LYS A 242 2.03 -0.66 4.65
N GLN A 243 2.44 0.33 5.42
CA GLN A 243 2.78 1.66 4.93
C GLN A 243 4.17 1.75 4.31
N TYR A 244 5.14 0.95 4.77
CA TYR A 244 6.52 0.97 4.30
C TYR A 244 7.25 -0.27 4.80
N THR A 245 8.36 -0.62 4.17
CA THR A 245 9.25 -1.71 4.60
C THR A 245 10.62 -1.15 4.92
N LEU A 246 11.30 -1.68 5.94
CA LEU A 246 12.62 -1.20 6.34
C LEU A 246 13.58 -2.32 6.72
N SER A 247 14.88 -2.04 6.60
CA SER A 247 15.93 -2.76 7.33
C SER A 247 16.30 -1.95 8.56
N TYR A 248 16.06 -2.49 9.75
CA TYR A 248 16.44 -1.89 11.02
C TYR A 248 17.85 -2.29 11.43
N ASN A 249 18.62 -1.34 11.96
CA ASN A 249 19.95 -1.57 12.50
C ASN A 249 19.93 -1.35 14.02
N SER A 250 19.91 -2.44 14.78
CA SER A 250 19.84 -2.39 16.25
C SER A 250 21.02 -1.65 16.86
N SER A 251 22.25 -1.86 16.37
CA SER A 251 23.45 -1.18 16.87
C SER A 251 23.47 0.32 16.57
N LYS A 252 22.80 0.77 15.50
CA LYS A 252 22.70 2.19 15.13
C LYS A 252 21.47 2.88 15.69
N GLY A 253 20.50 2.15 16.23
CA GLY A 253 19.24 2.70 16.75
C GLY A 253 18.40 3.42 15.69
N MET A 254 18.51 3.02 14.42
CA MET A 254 17.80 3.61 13.28
C MET A 254 17.72 2.60 12.13
N ALA A 255 16.92 2.89 11.10
CA ALA A 255 16.92 2.09 9.87
C ALA A 255 18.21 2.27 9.07
N ASN A 256 18.66 1.20 8.42
CA ASN A 256 19.63 1.25 7.32
C ASN A 256 18.99 1.93 6.09
N TRP A 257 17.75 1.52 5.78
CA TRP A 257 16.92 2.07 4.71
C TRP A 257 15.44 1.82 5.02
N VAL A 258 14.59 2.67 4.45
CA VAL A 258 13.13 2.53 4.38
C VAL A 258 12.73 2.62 2.92
N SER A 259 11.89 1.69 2.46
CA SER A 259 11.35 1.60 1.11
C SER A 259 9.83 1.74 1.16
N TRP A 260 9.26 2.53 0.25
CA TRP A 260 7.82 2.72 0.17
C TRP A 260 7.34 3.07 -1.24
N HIS A 261 6.10 2.68 -1.54
CA HIS A 261 5.37 3.14 -2.72
C HIS A 261 4.63 4.45 -2.42
N LEU A 262 4.67 5.40 -3.35
CA LEU A 262 3.97 6.68 -3.26
C LEU A 262 3.11 6.88 -4.51
N SER A 263 1.81 6.97 -4.27
CA SER A 263 0.79 7.21 -5.30
C SER A 263 -0.33 8.07 -4.69
N ALA A 264 -1.30 8.47 -5.51
CA ALA A 264 -2.47 9.20 -5.01
C ALA A 264 -3.30 8.39 -3.99
N ALA A 265 -3.27 7.05 -4.03
CA ALA A 265 -4.04 6.20 -3.11
C ALA A 265 -3.52 6.18 -1.66
N TRP A 266 -2.29 6.65 -1.44
CA TRP A 266 -1.71 6.85 -0.12
C TRP A 266 -2.05 8.22 0.49
N ARG A 267 -2.67 9.10 -0.31
CA ARG A 267 -3.05 10.46 0.07
C ARG A 267 -4.52 10.56 0.43
N GLY A 268 -4.84 11.47 1.34
CA GLY A 268 -6.19 11.77 1.79
C GLY A 268 -6.18 12.94 2.75
N ASP A 269 -7.23 13.04 3.58
CA ASP A 269 -7.45 14.18 4.47
C ASP A 269 -7.10 13.88 5.95
N ALA A 270 -6.41 12.75 6.22
CA ALA A 270 -6.01 12.42 7.59
C ALA A 270 -5.00 13.44 8.12
N GLU A 271 -5.29 13.99 9.30
CA GLU A 271 -4.41 14.95 9.95
C GLU A 271 -3.13 14.30 10.46
N ARG A 272 -2.05 15.09 10.43
CA ARG A 272 -0.76 14.70 10.99
C ARG A 272 -0.86 14.53 12.50
N CYS A 273 -0.68 13.31 13.01
CA CYS A 273 -0.92 13.02 14.44
C CYS A 273 0.15 13.60 15.39
N ASN A 274 1.39 13.82 14.92
CA ASN A 274 2.55 14.16 15.77
C ASN A 274 2.80 13.18 16.93
N CYS A 275 2.40 11.92 16.76
CA CYS A 275 2.28 10.90 17.78
C CYS A 275 3.52 9.98 17.85
N PHE A 276 4.72 10.57 17.97
CA PHE A 276 5.97 9.82 18.02
C PHE A 276 5.97 8.76 19.13
N THR A 277 6.15 7.50 18.76
CA THR A 277 6.10 6.38 19.71
C THR A 277 7.18 5.32 19.41
N PRO A 278 7.76 4.69 20.45
CA PRO A 278 8.58 3.50 20.25
C PRO A 278 7.84 2.43 19.45
N ASP A 279 8.57 1.68 18.64
CA ASP A 279 8.00 0.58 17.87
C ASP A 279 7.99 -0.71 18.70
N GLU A 280 6.80 -1.09 19.15
CA GLU A 280 6.62 -2.27 19.99
C GLU A 280 6.83 -3.59 19.23
N SER A 281 6.83 -3.57 17.89
CA SER A 281 7.10 -4.75 17.06
C SER A 281 8.58 -5.11 16.95
N LEU A 282 9.48 -4.32 17.54
CA LEU A 282 10.90 -4.69 17.63
C LEU A 282 11.08 -5.88 18.58
N PRO A 283 12.01 -6.82 18.26
CA PRO A 283 12.41 -7.87 19.17
C PRO A 283 12.75 -7.34 20.57
N ALA A 284 12.39 -8.09 21.61
CA ALA A 284 12.62 -7.67 22.99
C ALA A 284 14.12 -7.50 23.34
N SER A 285 15.00 -8.16 22.58
CA SER A 285 16.45 -8.04 22.69
C SER A 285 17.00 -6.73 22.12
N PHE A 286 16.23 -5.99 21.31
CA PHE A 286 16.68 -4.77 20.65
C PHE A 286 16.36 -3.55 21.52
N THR A 287 17.25 -2.56 21.50
CA THR A 287 17.00 -1.30 22.21
C THR A 287 15.90 -0.52 21.47
N LYS A 288 14.74 -0.35 22.12
CA LYS A 288 13.67 0.51 21.62
C LYS A 288 14.03 1.98 21.81
N ILE A 289 14.06 2.71 20.71
CA ILE A 289 14.31 4.15 20.73
C ILE A 289 13.02 4.88 21.09
N ALA A 290 13.14 5.83 22.02
CA ALA A 290 12.04 6.66 22.50
C ALA A 290 12.25 8.13 22.13
N THR A 291 11.17 8.91 22.21
CA THR A 291 11.20 10.35 21.93
C THR A 291 12.18 11.11 22.80
N SER A 292 12.36 10.68 24.05
CA SER A 292 13.31 11.27 25.01
C SER A 292 14.77 11.19 24.56
N ASN A 293 15.11 10.24 23.67
CA ASN A 293 16.46 10.10 23.13
C ASN A 293 16.88 11.24 22.18
N TYR A 294 15.92 12.01 21.66
CA TYR A 294 16.17 13.15 20.77
C TYR A 294 16.10 14.51 21.50
N ILE A 295 15.77 14.54 22.79
CA ILE A 295 15.60 15.80 23.52
C ILE A 295 16.97 16.49 23.70
N ARG A 296 17.04 17.79 23.34
CA ARG A 296 18.22 18.65 23.49
C ARG A 296 19.48 18.18 22.74
N THR A 297 19.32 17.28 21.77
CA THR A 297 20.44 16.79 20.94
C THR A 297 20.84 17.78 19.84
N GLY A 298 19.93 18.67 19.47
CA GLY A 298 20.07 19.57 18.31
C GLY A 298 19.67 18.92 16.98
N PHE A 299 19.21 17.67 16.99
CA PHE A 299 18.71 16.95 15.81
C PHE A 299 17.20 16.76 15.90
N ASP A 300 16.54 16.82 14.74
CA ASP A 300 15.14 16.48 14.60
C ASP A 300 14.94 14.96 14.60
N ARG A 301 13.71 14.55 14.89
CA ARG A 301 13.20 13.20 14.57
C ARG A 301 12.85 13.18 13.08
N GLY A 302 13.88 13.02 12.27
CA GLY A 302 13.79 13.05 10.82
C GLY A 302 13.10 11.80 10.28
N HIS A 303 12.01 11.99 9.53
CA HIS A 303 11.29 10.87 8.92
C HIS A 303 12.04 10.38 7.68
N LEU A 304 12.12 9.06 7.49
CA LEU A 304 12.54 8.50 6.21
C LEU A 304 11.35 8.38 5.24
N CYS A 305 10.30 7.66 5.63
CA CYS A 305 8.97 7.74 5.01
C CYS A 305 8.17 8.87 5.65
N PRO A 306 7.88 9.98 4.93
CA PRO A 306 7.31 11.18 5.54
C PRO A 306 5.82 11.05 5.82
N SER A 307 5.36 11.76 6.85
CA SER A 307 3.96 11.76 7.28
C SER A 307 2.98 12.17 6.16
N ASP A 308 3.35 13.16 5.35
CA ASP A 308 2.51 13.67 4.27
C ASP A 308 2.33 12.67 3.12
N ASP A 309 3.17 11.64 3.02
CA ASP A 309 3.04 10.56 2.05
C ASP A 309 2.01 9.50 2.53
N ARG A 310 1.53 9.59 3.77
CA ARG A 310 0.56 8.66 4.38
C ARG A 310 -0.57 9.44 5.05
N THR A 311 -1.48 9.96 4.23
CA THR A 311 -2.61 10.80 4.67
C THR A 311 -3.96 10.19 4.32
N ALA A 312 -3.99 8.98 3.77
CA ALA A 312 -5.25 8.32 3.45
C ALA A 312 -6.08 7.94 4.69
N THR A 313 -5.42 7.52 5.78
CA THR A 313 -6.08 7.21 7.07
C THR A 313 -5.22 7.70 8.23
N ALA A 314 -5.86 7.89 9.39
CA ALA A 314 -5.14 8.25 10.61
C ALA A 314 -4.14 7.16 11.05
N GLU A 315 -4.45 5.89 10.80
CA GLU A 315 -3.55 4.76 11.07
C GLU A 315 -2.33 4.79 10.14
N ASP A 316 -2.53 5.00 8.84
CA ASP A 316 -1.43 5.14 7.88
C ASP A 316 -0.50 6.29 8.28
N ASN A 317 -1.07 7.41 8.70
CA ASN A 317 -0.29 8.56 9.18
C ASN A 317 0.49 8.22 10.45
N ALA A 318 -0.18 7.65 11.46
CA ALA A 318 0.41 7.29 12.74
C ALA A 318 1.58 6.30 12.60
N ALA A 319 1.51 5.37 11.64
CA ALA A 319 2.60 4.45 11.35
C ALA A 319 3.91 5.19 11.04
N THR A 320 3.86 6.32 10.32
CA THR A 320 5.07 7.10 9.99
C THR A 320 5.78 7.68 11.21
N PHE A 321 5.11 7.76 12.37
CA PHE A 321 5.65 8.29 13.63
C PHE A 321 6.32 7.24 14.53
N LEU A 322 6.40 5.99 14.08
CA LEU A 322 7.18 4.98 14.78
C LEU A 322 8.66 5.35 14.78
N MET A 323 9.33 5.23 15.94
CA MET A 323 10.74 5.62 16.07
C MET A 323 11.70 4.79 15.21
N THR A 324 11.28 3.64 14.69
CA THR A 324 12.00 2.84 13.68
C THR A 324 12.10 3.51 12.31
N ASN A 325 11.22 4.47 12.01
CA ASN A 325 11.24 5.32 10.82
C ASN A 325 11.96 6.67 11.05
N MET A 326 12.61 6.85 12.21
CA MET A 326 13.30 8.08 12.57
C MET A 326 14.82 7.95 12.46
N SER A 327 15.46 9.03 12.02
CA SER A 327 16.91 9.18 12.07
C SER A 327 17.30 10.60 12.51
N PRO A 328 18.44 10.81 13.19
CA PRO A 328 18.91 12.15 13.58
C PRO A 328 19.23 13.02 12.36
N GLN A 329 18.31 13.89 11.99
CA GLN A 329 18.48 14.84 10.89
C GLN A 329 18.74 16.26 11.41
N ALA A 330 19.71 16.95 10.81
CA ALA A 330 19.93 18.37 11.03
C ALA A 330 18.65 19.14 10.70
N PRO A 331 18.19 20.08 11.55
CA PRO A 331 16.93 20.80 11.31
C PRO A 331 16.81 21.45 9.92
N ILE A 332 17.90 22.05 9.41
CA ILE A 332 17.89 22.67 8.08
C ILE A 332 17.81 21.64 6.96
N LEU A 333 18.48 20.48 7.11
CA LEU A 333 18.29 19.37 6.19
C LEU A 333 16.83 18.91 6.20
N ASN A 334 16.31 18.54 7.38
CA ASN A 334 14.98 17.95 7.54
C ASN A 334 13.86 18.87 7.06
N GLN A 335 13.84 20.11 7.53
CA GLN A 335 12.70 21.02 7.37
C GLN A 335 12.72 21.81 6.06
N GLN A 336 13.84 21.78 5.32
CA GLN A 336 14.00 22.55 4.09
C GLN A 336 14.44 21.67 2.92
N THR A 337 15.72 21.31 2.82
CA THR A 337 16.25 20.66 1.61
C THR A 337 15.64 19.26 1.39
N TRP A 338 15.47 18.49 2.45
CA TRP A 338 14.83 17.16 2.42
C TRP A 338 13.33 17.27 2.13
N GLU A 339 12.62 18.12 2.87
CA GLU A 339 11.19 18.40 2.66
C GLU A 339 10.92 18.87 1.22
N SER A 340 11.80 19.69 0.65
CA SER A 340 11.65 20.21 -0.71
C SER A 340 11.66 19.08 -1.76
N LEU A 341 12.48 18.04 -1.58
CA LEU A 341 12.46 16.86 -2.45
C LEU A 341 11.19 16.04 -2.23
N GLU A 342 10.75 15.88 -0.98
CA GLU A 342 9.52 15.15 -0.66
C GLU A 342 8.27 15.85 -1.25
N SER A 343 8.23 17.17 -1.15
CA SER A 343 7.19 18.02 -1.73
C SER A 343 7.19 17.93 -3.26
N TYR A 344 8.38 17.94 -3.88
CA TYR A 344 8.52 17.70 -5.31
C TYR A 344 7.97 16.32 -5.70
N CYS A 345 8.29 15.24 -4.98
CA CYS A 345 7.73 13.91 -5.25
C CYS A 345 6.19 13.94 -5.18
N ARG A 346 5.62 14.51 -4.11
CA ARG A 346 4.16 14.66 -3.98
C ARG A 346 3.53 15.47 -5.10
N SER A 347 4.21 16.50 -5.62
CA SER A 347 3.68 17.30 -6.73
C SER A 347 3.48 16.48 -8.00
N LEU A 348 4.32 15.47 -8.25
CA LEU A 348 4.24 14.59 -9.42
C LEU A 348 3.00 13.69 -9.41
N LEU A 349 2.38 13.48 -8.24
CA LEU A 349 1.12 12.72 -8.14
C LEU A 349 0.01 13.37 -8.97
N SER A 350 -0.02 14.71 -9.01
CA SER A 350 -1.00 15.47 -9.80
C SER A 350 -0.80 15.32 -11.32
N ASP A 351 0.41 14.93 -11.75
CA ASP A 351 0.75 14.63 -13.14
C ASP A 351 0.47 13.15 -13.50
N GLY A 352 -0.27 12.43 -12.66
CA GLY A 352 -0.55 11.01 -12.82
C GLY A 352 0.73 10.18 -12.77
N LYS A 353 1.65 10.53 -11.86
CA LYS A 353 2.83 9.71 -11.56
C LYS A 353 2.63 8.92 -10.28
N GLU A 354 3.33 7.80 -10.19
CA GLU A 354 3.59 7.06 -8.98
C GLU A 354 5.09 6.81 -8.85
N MET A 355 5.53 6.53 -7.63
CA MET A 355 6.95 6.46 -7.31
C MET A 355 7.23 5.33 -6.35
N TYR A 356 8.37 4.68 -6.56
CA TYR A 356 9.00 3.84 -5.55
C TYR A 356 10.17 4.60 -4.97
N ILE A 357 10.17 4.75 -3.65
CA ILE A 357 11.14 5.58 -2.94
C ILE A 357 11.88 4.71 -1.93
N ILE A 358 13.21 4.80 -1.95
CA ILE A 358 14.09 4.18 -0.97
C ILE A 358 14.96 5.27 -0.36
N ALA A 359 15.00 5.39 0.95
CA ALA A 359 15.78 6.41 1.64
C ALA A 359 16.46 5.87 2.89
N GLY A 360 17.57 6.48 3.28
CA GLY A 360 18.31 6.13 4.49
C GLY A 360 19.40 7.12 4.84
N GLY A 361 20.12 6.84 5.91
CA GLY A 361 21.31 7.58 6.32
C GLY A 361 22.53 6.67 6.39
N TYR A 362 23.71 7.16 6.00
CA TYR A 362 24.97 6.44 6.15
C TYR A 362 26.07 7.30 6.76
N GLY A 363 27.17 6.64 7.09
CA GLY A 363 28.31 7.25 7.76
C GLY A 363 28.00 7.71 9.17
N THR A 364 28.92 8.50 9.72
CA THR A 364 28.89 8.99 11.09
C THR A 364 29.47 10.40 11.11
N GLY A 365 28.74 11.37 11.64
CA GLY A 365 29.21 12.75 11.77
C GLY A 365 28.32 13.79 11.07
N GLY A 366 27.20 14.12 11.71
CA GLY A 366 26.32 15.22 11.29
C GLY A 366 26.41 16.43 12.22
N SER A 367 25.93 17.59 11.77
CA SER A 367 25.84 18.80 12.60
C SER A 367 24.40 19.25 12.76
N GLY A 368 23.90 19.21 13.99
CA GLY A 368 22.57 19.71 14.37
C GLY A 368 22.61 21.19 14.80
N SER A 369 21.51 21.70 15.33
CA SER A 369 21.41 23.10 15.79
C SER A 369 22.31 23.47 16.97
N ASN A 370 22.82 22.47 17.69
CA ASN A 370 23.84 22.68 18.72
C ASN A 370 25.25 22.90 18.13
N GLY A 371 25.44 22.74 16.82
CA GLY A 371 26.72 22.84 16.14
C GLY A 371 27.64 21.63 16.38
N GLY A 372 28.86 21.72 15.83
CA GLY A 372 29.88 20.68 15.91
C GLY A 372 29.57 19.43 15.07
N ASN A 373 30.54 18.52 14.97
CA ASN A 373 30.36 17.24 14.30
C ASN A 373 30.02 16.16 15.34
N ASN A 374 28.81 15.61 15.28
CA ASN A 374 28.28 14.68 16.26
C ASN A 374 28.22 13.27 15.65
N ASN A 375 28.83 12.30 16.34
CA ASN A 375 28.85 10.91 15.90
C ASN A 375 27.62 10.12 16.39
N SER A 376 27.08 10.48 17.54
CA SER A 376 25.94 9.78 18.14
C SER A 376 25.16 10.70 19.08
N ILE A 377 23.91 10.31 19.36
CA ILE A 377 23.06 10.91 20.39
C ILE A 377 22.65 9.84 21.41
N ALA A 378 21.93 10.27 22.46
CA ALA A 378 21.38 9.37 23.47
C ALA A 378 22.41 8.43 24.12
N ASN A 379 23.57 8.96 24.49
CA ASN A 379 24.70 8.21 25.06
C ASN A 379 25.17 7.06 24.17
N GLY A 380 25.26 7.29 22.86
CA GLY A 380 25.75 6.31 21.90
C GLY A 380 24.71 5.33 21.37
N LYS A 381 23.45 5.40 21.83
CA LYS A 381 22.38 4.50 21.40
C LYS A 381 21.92 4.72 19.96
N ILE A 382 22.11 5.92 19.43
CA ILE A 382 21.67 6.28 18.09
C ILE A 382 22.84 6.92 17.36
N ASN A 383 23.22 6.31 16.23
CA ASN A 383 24.23 6.89 15.33
C ASN A 383 23.66 8.16 14.68
N VAL A 384 24.49 9.18 14.52
CA VAL A 384 24.16 10.36 13.72
C VAL A 384 24.79 10.17 12.34
N PRO A 385 23.98 9.96 11.27
CA PRO A 385 24.51 9.85 9.92
C PRO A 385 25.26 11.11 9.51
N SER A 386 26.33 10.98 8.75
CA SER A 386 26.96 12.14 8.10
C SER A 386 26.20 12.57 6.85
N HIS A 387 25.47 11.65 6.23
CA HIS A 387 24.74 11.87 4.97
C HIS A 387 23.37 11.18 4.98
N PHE A 388 22.44 11.76 4.22
CA PHE A 388 21.13 11.19 3.90
C PHE A 388 20.97 11.06 2.40
N TRP A 389 20.46 9.91 1.96
CA TRP A 389 20.25 9.61 0.56
C TRP A 389 18.80 9.22 0.30
N LYS A 390 18.35 9.46 -0.93
CA LYS A 390 17.03 9.06 -1.41
C LYS A 390 17.11 8.71 -2.89
N ILE A 391 16.53 7.57 -3.24
CA ILE A 391 16.32 7.12 -4.62
C ILE A 391 14.82 7.16 -4.87
N VAL A 392 14.42 7.79 -5.98
CA VAL A 392 13.03 7.91 -6.44
C VAL A 392 12.96 7.38 -7.86
N VAL A 393 12.28 6.25 -8.05
CA VAL A 393 11.95 5.72 -9.38
C VAL A 393 10.56 6.24 -9.75
N ILE A 394 10.46 7.01 -10.82
CA ILE A 394 9.23 7.72 -11.21
C ILE A 394 8.60 7.01 -12.41
N LEU A 395 7.37 6.57 -12.26
CA LEU A 395 6.57 5.95 -13.29
C LEU A 395 5.30 6.79 -13.54
N PRO A 396 4.74 6.81 -14.76
CA PRO A 396 3.31 7.09 -14.91
C PRO A 396 2.52 6.13 -14.03
N VAL A 397 1.35 6.51 -13.52
CA VAL A 397 0.46 5.55 -12.86
C VAL A 397 0.17 4.38 -13.81
N GLY A 398 0.19 3.15 -13.34
CA GLY A 398 -0.02 1.97 -14.17
C GLY A 398 -0.14 0.70 -13.35
N GLU A 399 -0.03 -0.42 -14.06
CA GLU A 399 0.02 -1.75 -13.45
C GLU A 399 1.34 -2.42 -13.84
N ASN A 400 1.71 -3.48 -13.14
CA ASN A 400 2.91 -4.29 -13.40
C ASN A 400 4.19 -3.43 -13.39
N ASP A 401 4.34 -2.59 -12.39
CA ASP A 401 5.28 -1.47 -12.35
C ASP A 401 6.73 -1.88 -12.64
N LEU A 402 7.17 -2.99 -12.06
CA LEU A 402 8.50 -3.53 -12.30
C LEU A 402 8.79 -3.77 -13.79
N SER A 403 7.79 -4.19 -14.57
CA SER A 403 7.91 -4.43 -16.02
C SER A 403 7.93 -3.15 -16.85
N ARG A 404 7.43 -2.04 -16.30
CA ARG A 404 7.41 -0.73 -16.96
C ARG A 404 8.73 0.01 -16.76
N ILE A 405 9.52 -0.39 -15.75
CA ILE A 405 10.89 0.10 -15.56
C ILE A 405 11.76 -0.40 -16.71
N ASN A 406 12.32 0.56 -17.43
CA ASN A 406 13.21 0.37 -18.57
C ASN A 406 14.29 1.44 -18.58
N ALA A 407 15.23 1.36 -19.52
CA ALA A 407 16.38 2.26 -19.63
C ALA A 407 16.03 3.75 -19.66
N ASP A 408 14.82 4.15 -20.07
CA ASP A 408 14.36 5.54 -20.15
C ASP A 408 13.57 6.00 -18.91
N THR A 409 13.41 5.14 -17.91
CA THR A 409 12.71 5.47 -16.67
C THR A 409 13.40 6.61 -15.95
N LYS A 410 12.62 7.59 -15.50
CA LYS A 410 13.15 8.74 -14.79
C LYS A 410 13.46 8.34 -13.35
N ILE A 411 14.71 8.53 -12.96
CA ILE A 411 15.18 8.33 -11.59
C ILE A 411 15.70 9.65 -11.03
N ILE A 412 15.55 9.83 -9.72
CA ILE A 412 16.28 10.82 -8.94
C ILE A 412 17.03 10.07 -7.86
N ALA A 413 18.35 10.23 -7.79
CA ALA A 413 19.15 9.84 -6.66
C ALA A 413 19.83 11.09 -6.07
N VAL A 414 19.79 11.24 -4.75
CA VAL A 414 20.43 12.35 -4.03
C VAL A 414 21.30 11.84 -2.89
N ASP A 415 22.36 12.58 -2.59
CA ASP A 415 23.22 12.39 -1.42
C ASP A 415 23.47 13.74 -0.74
N MET A 416 22.78 13.98 0.37
CA MET A 416 22.77 15.26 1.08
C MET A 416 23.56 15.17 2.38
N PRO A 417 24.46 16.13 2.65
CA PRO A 417 25.17 16.18 3.92
C PRO A 417 24.21 16.51 5.06
N ASN A 418 24.35 15.82 6.19
CA ASN A 418 23.53 16.02 7.40
C ASN A 418 24.02 17.23 8.21
N GLN A 419 23.86 18.43 7.65
CA GLN A 419 24.47 19.67 8.15
C GLN A 419 23.46 20.83 8.18
N GLN A 420 23.76 21.87 8.96
CA GLN A 420 22.90 23.05 9.10
C GLN A 420 23.01 24.08 7.98
N ASP A 421 23.96 23.90 7.06
CA ASP A 421 24.21 24.79 5.93
C ASP A 421 23.88 24.14 4.58
N VAL A 422 23.26 22.96 4.59
CA VAL A 422 22.87 22.23 3.37
C VAL A 422 21.90 23.00 2.47
N ASN A 423 21.17 23.97 3.01
CA ASN A 423 20.26 24.82 2.24
C ASN A 423 20.97 25.97 1.48
N GLN A 424 22.30 26.06 1.54
CA GLN A 424 23.06 26.89 0.59
C GLN A 424 22.84 26.47 -0.86
N HIS A 425 22.39 25.22 -1.06
CA HIS A 425 21.94 24.70 -2.34
C HIS A 425 20.56 24.02 -2.22
N ASN A 426 19.80 24.04 -3.32
CA ASN A 426 18.57 23.25 -3.41
C ASN A 426 18.89 21.76 -3.59
N TRP A 427 17.90 20.89 -3.36
CA TRP A 427 18.10 19.44 -3.41
C TRP A 427 18.69 18.92 -4.74
N GLN A 428 18.44 19.59 -5.86
CA GLN A 428 18.96 19.20 -7.18
C GLN A 428 20.49 19.27 -7.24
N TYR A 429 21.12 20.16 -6.47
CA TYR A 429 22.58 20.25 -6.40
C TYR A 429 23.22 18.96 -5.87
N TYR A 430 22.49 18.26 -5.01
CA TYR A 430 22.93 17.03 -4.35
C TYR A 430 22.57 15.78 -5.16
N GLN A 431 22.15 15.91 -6.42
CA GLN A 431 21.91 14.77 -7.28
C GLN A 431 23.21 13.97 -7.51
N THR A 432 23.07 12.65 -7.47
CA THR A 432 24.15 11.69 -7.67
C THR A 432 23.59 10.50 -8.48
N THR A 433 24.43 9.49 -8.71
CA THR A 433 24.03 8.24 -9.37
C THR A 433 23.71 7.17 -8.33
N ILE A 434 22.90 6.17 -8.66
CA ILE A 434 22.65 5.04 -7.76
C ILE A 434 23.95 4.26 -7.52
N ASP A 435 24.80 4.08 -8.55
CA ASP A 435 26.10 3.41 -8.42
C ASP A 435 26.97 4.03 -7.30
N LYS A 436 26.93 5.36 -7.14
CA LYS A 436 27.67 6.05 -6.07
C LYS A 436 27.05 5.79 -4.70
N LEU A 437 25.73 5.69 -4.62
CA LEU A 437 25.03 5.33 -3.39
C LEU A 437 25.30 3.87 -3.01
N GLU A 438 25.34 2.95 -3.97
CA GLU A 438 25.75 1.56 -3.75
C GLU A 438 27.18 1.46 -3.25
N ALA A 439 28.10 2.20 -3.87
CA ALA A 439 29.49 2.27 -3.41
C ALA A 439 29.62 2.83 -1.99
N ALA A 440 28.79 3.80 -1.60
CA ALA A 440 28.81 4.42 -0.28
C ALA A 440 28.16 3.55 0.81
N THR A 441 27.14 2.77 0.45
CA THR A 441 26.31 2.01 1.40
C THR A 441 26.62 0.52 1.46
N GLY A 442 27.18 -0.04 0.37
CA GLY A 442 27.35 -1.48 0.17
C GLY A 442 26.05 -2.20 -0.18
N TYR A 443 25.00 -1.49 -0.57
CA TYR A 443 23.71 -2.04 -0.98
C TYR A 443 23.66 -2.31 -2.49
N ASP A 444 22.69 -3.13 -2.89
CA ASP A 444 22.32 -3.46 -4.28
C ASP A 444 20.88 -2.99 -4.47
N PHE A 445 20.73 -1.76 -4.95
CA PHE A 445 19.42 -1.14 -5.15
C PHE A 445 18.79 -1.68 -6.42
N LEU A 446 17.47 -1.52 -6.54
CA LEU A 446 16.72 -1.96 -7.72
C LEU A 446 16.94 -3.44 -8.07
N SER A 447 17.32 -4.30 -7.11
CA SER A 447 17.77 -5.69 -7.34
C SER A 447 16.77 -6.59 -8.09
N ASN A 448 15.49 -6.20 -8.16
CA ASN A 448 14.47 -6.91 -8.94
C ASN A 448 14.36 -6.43 -10.41
N VAL A 449 14.91 -5.27 -10.73
CA VAL A 449 14.98 -4.72 -12.09
C VAL A 449 15.99 -5.53 -12.91
N PRO A 450 15.75 -5.82 -14.21
CA PRO A 450 16.71 -6.56 -15.01
C PRO A 450 18.09 -5.88 -15.03
N VAL A 451 19.16 -6.67 -14.86
CA VAL A 451 20.56 -6.18 -14.77
C VAL A 451 20.97 -5.24 -15.91
N GLU A 452 20.50 -5.49 -17.14
CA GLU A 452 20.83 -4.61 -18.27
C GLU A 452 20.13 -3.24 -18.21
N VAL A 453 18.99 -3.16 -17.52
CA VAL A 453 18.28 -1.90 -17.24
C VAL A 453 18.92 -1.18 -16.05
N GLN A 454 19.27 -1.92 -14.99
CA GLN A 454 20.02 -1.41 -13.83
C GLN A 454 21.28 -0.66 -14.28
N LYS A 455 22.15 -1.30 -15.07
CA LYS A 455 23.39 -0.68 -15.61
C LYS A 455 23.18 0.68 -16.28
N VAL A 456 22.02 0.91 -16.89
CA VAL A 456 21.70 2.19 -17.54
C VAL A 456 21.10 3.17 -16.53
N LEU A 457 20.19 2.71 -15.69
CA LEU A 457 19.48 3.55 -14.74
C LEU A 457 20.36 4.01 -13.57
N GLU A 458 21.27 3.15 -13.13
CA GLU A 458 22.07 3.38 -11.92
C GLU A 458 23.30 4.23 -12.16
N ALA A 459 23.74 4.31 -13.42
CA ALA A 459 24.85 5.16 -13.87
C ALA A 459 24.43 6.58 -14.30
N LYS A 460 23.12 6.84 -14.41
CA LYS A 460 22.55 8.17 -14.71
C LYS A 460 22.57 9.06 -13.47
#